data_AF-A0A9Q2LFT3-F1
#
_entry.id   AF-A0A9Q2LFT3-F1
#
_cell.length_a   1.000
_cell.length_b   1.000
_cell.length_c   1.000
_cell.angle_alpha   90.00
_cell.angle_beta   90.00
_cell.angle_gamma   90.00
#
_symmetry.space_group_name_H-M   'P 1'
#
loop_
_entity.id
_entity.type
_entity.pdbx_description
1 polymer ?
#
loop_
_entity_poly.entity_id
_entity_poly.type
_entity_poly.pdbx_seq_one_letter_code
_entity_poly.pdbx_strand_id
1 'polypeptide(L)'
;MKKTIVFKCGGSVIRELSEEFFQNLKELMESGWKLAIVHGGGPEITHMLKRLNIKTEFAGGQRKTTKPVLEVAEMVLSGSVNKFFVAELAKHGLRAAGVSGKDGGLLEADYLDPDTYGEVGEIKKVNASMVNALMDEGIIPVIAPLSLTSDYKTLNVNADLAASAVAGALKADKLMFVTDVEGIMKEKQRLDILTPEEIQTLIKQEVITGGMIPKVNSALSALSDQVSEVMIVNGKGSFFSDQTFQGTKIVKAKEAVS
;
A
#
# COMPACT_ATOMS: atom_id res chain seq x y z
N MET A 1 1.67 -22.97 -7.49
CA MET A 1 1.28 -21.56 -7.67
C MET A 1 2.06 -20.71 -6.68
N LYS A 2 2.55 -19.54 -7.08
CA LYS A 2 3.43 -18.70 -6.25
C LYS A 2 2.59 -17.81 -5.33
N LYS A 3 2.25 -18.33 -4.14
CA LYS A 3 1.52 -17.64 -3.07
C LYS A 3 2.19 -16.31 -2.70
N THR A 4 1.73 -15.19 -3.23
CA THR A 4 2.32 -13.87 -3.00
C THR A 4 1.25 -12.86 -2.57
N ILE A 5 1.54 -12.11 -1.51
CA ILE A 5 0.69 -11.03 -0.99
C ILE A 5 1.49 -9.73 -1.00
N VAL A 6 0.89 -8.68 -1.56
CA VAL A 6 1.37 -7.30 -1.37
C VAL A 6 0.45 -6.62 -0.37
N PHE A 7 1.02 -6.08 0.69
CA PHE A 7 0.30 -5.24 1.64
C PHE A 7 0.56 -3.77 1.34
N LYS A 8 -0.49 -2.97 1.26
CA LYS A 8 -0.40 -1.53 1.36
C LYS A 8 -0.68 -1.12 2.81
N CYS A 9 0.31 -0.50 3.45
CA CYS A 9 0.17 0.03 4.81
C CYS A 9 0.21 1.56 4.81
N GLY A 10 -0.87 2.21 5.21
CA GLY A 10 -0.89 3.67 5.37
C GLY A 10 0.05 4.13 6.51
N GLY A 11 0.69 5.29 6.37
CA GLY A 11 1.62 5.82 7.38
C GLY A 11 1.02 5.89 8.79
N SER A 12 -0.26 6.26 8.89
CA SER A 12 -1.00 6.31 10.17
C SER A 12 -1.22 4.94 10.81
N VAL A 13 -1.29 3.87 10.03
CA VAL A 13 -1.63 2.52 10.51
C VAL A 13 -0.38 1.78 10.99
N ILE A 14 0.79 2.06 10.42
CA ILE A 14 2.05 1.35 10.70
C ILE A 14 2.42 1.37 12.19
N ARG A 15 2.08 2.46 12.90
CA ARG A 15 2.36 2.63 14.34
C ARG A 15 1.33 2.00 15.26
N GLU A 16 0.23 1.51 14.70
CA GLU A 16 -0.92 0.99 15.43
C GLU A 16 -1.19 -0.49 15.09
N LEU A 17 -0.26 -1.14 14.39
CA LEU A 17 -0.36 -2.57 14.08
C LEU A 17 -0.32 -3.38 15.37
N SER A 18 -1.23 -4.34 15.50
CA SER A 18 -1.31 -5.20 16.69
C SER A 18 -0.34 -6.37 16.64
N GLU A 19 -0.08 -6.99 17.79
CA GLU A 19 0.74 -8.21 17.87
C GLU A 19 0.15 -9.34 17.00
N GLU A 20 -1.19 -9.46 16.95
CA GLU A 20 -1.89 -10.42 16.10
C GLU A 20 -1.62 -10.20 14.61
N PHE A 21 -1.49 -8.95 14.16
CA PHE A 21 -1.12 -8.65 12.77
C PHE A 21 0.25 -9.24 12.42
N PHE A 22 1.25 -9.04 13.29
CA PHE A 22 2.60 -9.59 13.06
C PHE A 22 2.61 -11.12 13.16
N GLN A 23 1.84 -11.70 14.08
CA GLN A 23 1.67 -13.15 14.19
C GLN A 23 1.04 -13.75 12.92
N ASN A 24 0.04 -13.09 12.33
CA ASN A 24 -0.54 -13.50 11.06
C ASN A 24 0.47 -13.44 9.90
N LEU A 25 1.33 -12.42 9.83
CA LEU A 25 2.39 -12.39 8.81
C LEU A 25 3.33 -13.60 8.94
N LYS A 26 3.67 -13.98 10.17
CA LYS A 26 4.51 -15.16 10.44
C LYS A 26 3.84 -16.45 10.00
N GLU A 27 2.58 -16.67 10.36
CA GLU A 27 1.79 -17.83 9.95
C GLU A 27 1.66 -17.95 8.42
N LEU A 28 1.51 -16.81 7.74
CA LEU A 28 1.48 -16.77 6.28
C LEU A 28 2.83 -17.20 5.68
N MET A 29 3.95 -16.68 6.20
CA MET A 29 5.28 -17.11 5.74
C MET A 29 5.55 -18.59 6.01
N GLU A 30 5.17 -19.10 7.19
CA GLU A 30 5.29 -20.53 7.55
C GLU A 30 4.43 -21.43 6.66
N SER A 31 3.27 -20.94 6.18
CA SER A 31 2.41 -21.64 5.23
C SER A 31 2.80 -21.43 3.75
N GLY A 32 3.98 -20.85 3.51
CA GLY A 32 4.63 -20.73 2.21
C GLY A 32 4.24 -19.49 1.41
N TRP A 33 3.60 -18.48 2.03
CA TRP A 33 3.35 -17.19 1.39
C TRP A 33 4.60 -16.31 1.36
N LYS A 34 4.77 -15.59 0.25
CA LYS A 34 5.76 -14.53 0.07
C LYS A 34 5.09 -13.18 0.24
N LEU A 35 5.67 -12.33 1.07
CA LEU A 35 5.04 -11.07 1.48
C LEU A 35 5.90 -9.90 1.03
N ALA A 36 5.28 -8.89 0.45
CA ALA A 36 5.88 -7.57 0.20
C ALA A 36 5.01 -6.49 0.81
N ILE A 37 5.61 -5.40 1.28
CA ILE A 37 4.90 -4.30 1.91
C ILE A 37 5.24 -3.02 1.18
N VAL A 38 4.24 -2.27 0.73
CA VAL A 38 4.36 -0.89 0.26
C VAL A 38 3.76 0.03 1.31
N HIS A 39 4.51 1.03 1.75
CA HIS A 39 4.06 1.91 2.83
C HIS A 39 3.79 3.34 2.37
N GLY A 40 2.96 4.06 3.11
CA GLY A 40 2.82 5.52 3.02
C GLY A 40 3.63 6.26 4.09
N GLY A 41 3.42 7.56 4.20
CA GLY A 41 4.04 8.39 5.26
C GLY A 41 3.48 9.81 5.34
N GLY A 42 2.24 10.01 4.90
CA GLY A 42 1.62 11.33 4.78
C GLY A 42 1.67 12.17 6.07
N PRO A 43 1.26 11.63 7.24
CA PRO A 43 1.34 12.35 8.51
C PRO A 43 2.77 12.75 8.89
N GLU A 44 3.74 11.85 8.76
CA GLU A 44 5.14 12.08 9.09
C GLU A 44 5.78 13.12 8.17
N ILE A 45 5.46 13.07 6.87
CA ILE A 45 5.88 14.08 5.91
C ILE A 45 5.31 15.45 6.31
N THR A 46 4.01 15.54 6.59
CA THR A 46 3.38 16.80 7.04
C THR A 46 4.05 17.34 8.31
N HIS A 47 4.32 16.46 9.28
CA HIS A 47 4.98 16.85 10.52
C HIS A 47 6.38 17.42 10.28
N MET A 48 7.20 16.76 9.45
CA MET A 48 8.55 17.23 9.14
C MET A 48 8.54 18.53 8.35
N LEU A 49 7.69 18.66 7.33
CA LEU A 49 7.54 19.89 6.55
C LEU A 49 7.18 21.08 7.44
N LYS A 50 6.26 20.87 8.40
CA LYS A 50 5.90 21.89 9.39
C LYS A 50 7.10 22.28 10.26
N ARG A 51 7.89 21.32 10.74
CA ARG A 51 9.10 21.61 11.55
C ARG A 51 10.15 22.42 10.79
N LEU A 52 10.24 22.23 9.47
CA LEU A 52 11.17 22.93 8.60
C LEU A 52 10.58 24.22 7.99
N ASN A 53 9.35 24.60 8.38
CA ASN A 53 8.63 25.75 7.84
C ASN A 53 8.48 25.71 6.29
N ILE A 54 8.35 24.52 5.72
CA ILE A 54 8.10 24.32 4.29
C ILE A 54 6.60 24.28 4.06
N LYS A 55 6.09 25.16 3.19
CA LYS A 55 4.67 25.24 2.87
C LYS A 55 4.20 23.99 2.12
N THR A 56 2.99 23.56 2.43
CA THR A 56 2.34 22.41 1.80
C THR A 56 1.07 22.82 1.10
N GLU A 57 0.94 22.41 -0.16
CA GLU A 57 -0.26 22.63 -0.97
C GLU A 57 -0.79 21.26 -1.43
N PHE A 58 -2.10 21.20 -1.68
CA PHE A 58 -2.76 20.02 -2.17
C PHE A 58 -3.53 20.36 -3.45
N ALA A 59 -3.47 19.48 -4.44
CA ALA A 59 -4.20 19.55 -5.68
C ALA A 59 -4.85 18.19 -5.93
N GLY A 60 -6.15 18.14 -6.27
CA GLY A 60 -6.85 16.89 -6.59
C GLY A 60 -6.71 15.78 -5.54
N GLY A 61 -6.66 16.13 -4.24
CA GLY A 61 -6.48 15.18 -3.14
C GLY A 61 -5.05 14.66 -2.94
N GLN A 62 -4.09 15.07 -3.76
CA GLN A 62 -2.67 14.73 -3.64
C GLN A 62 -1.85 15.94 -3.18
N ARG A 63 -0.76 15.69 -2.47
CA ARG A 63 0.17 16.76 -2.07
C ARG A 63 0.93 17.22 -3.31
N LYS A 64 0.88 18.52 -3.61
CA LYS A 64 1.80 19.12 -4.59
C LYS A 64 3.23 18.98 -4.04
N THR A 65 4.07 18.25 -4.76
CA THR A 65 5.41 17.88 -4.33
C THR A 65 6.41 18.78 -5.06
N THR A 66 6.70 19.96 -4.50
CA THR A 66 7.81 20.79 -4.99
C THR A 66 9.16 20.14 -4.65
N LYS A 67 10.27 20.61 -5.22
CA LYS A 67 11.61 20.07 -4.91
C LYS A 67 11.94 20.01 -3.41
N PRO A 68 11.72 21.08 -2.59
CA PRO A 68 11.93 20.99 -1.15
C PRO A 68 11.00 19.98 -0.46
N VAL A 69 9.77 19.83 -0.95
CA VAL A 69 8.82 18.84 -0.44
C VAL A 69 9.28 17.43 -0.76
N LEU A 70 9.83 17.21 -1.97
CA LEU A 70 10.35 15.92 -2.40
C LEU A 70 11.55 15.49 -1.57
N GLU A 71 12.51 16.39 -1.31
CA GLU A 71 13.67 16.10 -0.47
C GLU A 71 13.25 15.62 0.92
N VAL A 72 12.28 16.30 1.54
CA VAL A 72 11.73 15.89 2.84
C VAL A 72 10.96 14.58 2.74
N ALA A 73 10.15 14.42 1.70
CA ALA A 73 9.38 13.19 1.48
C ALA A 73 10.31 11.98 1.33
N GLU A 74 11.39 12.11 0.56
CA GLU A 74 12.38 11.06 0.36
C GLU A 74 13.08 10.67 1.68
N MET A 75 13.55 11.66 2.45
CA MET A 75 14.17 11.41 3.76
C MET A 75 13.21 10.73 4.75
N VAL A 76 11.96 11.18 4.79
CA VAL A 76 10.97 10.67 5.74
C VAL A 76 10.48 9.28 5.34
N LEU A 77 10.18 9.06 4.06
CA LEU A 77 9.69 7.78 3.56
C LEU A 77 10.79 6.73 3.66
N SER A 78 11.95 6.94 3.03
CA SER A 78 13.03 5.95 2.95
C SER A 78 13.82 5.78 4.26
N GLY A 79 13.87 6.84 5.07
CA GLY A 79 14.55 6.83 6.37
C GLY A 79 13.59 6.50 7.50
N SER A 80 12.87 7.49 7.99
CA SER A 80 12.11 7.39 9.24
C SER A 80 11.04 6.30 9.22
N VAL A 81 10.12 6.35 8.25
CA VAL A 81 8.97 5.42 8.22
C VAL A 81 9.40 4.02 7.80
N ASN A 82 10.19 3.91 6.72
CA ASN A 82 10.66 2.62 6.21
C ASN A 82 11.47 1.85 7.26
N LYS A 83 12.44 2.51 7.92
CA LYS A 83 13.29 1.83 8.91
C LYS A 83 12.56 1.56 10.22
N PHE A 84 11.59 2.39 10.60
CA PHE A 84 10.69 2.05 11.72
C PHE A 84 9.96 0.73 11.45
N PHE A 85 9.36 0.56 10.27
CA PHE A 85 8.61 -0.65 9.96
C PHE A 85 9.53 -1.88 9.86
N VAL A 86 10.73 -1.74 9.27
CA VAL A 86 11.74 -2.80 9.28
C VAL A 86 12.10 -3.23 10.70
N ALA A 87 12.28 -2.27 11.62
CA ALA A 87 12.58 -2.55 13.02
C ALA A 87 11.42 -3.27 13.73
N GLU A 88 10.18 -2.85 13.49
CA GLU A 88 9.00 -3.53 14.04
C GLU A 88 8.88 -4.97 13.52
N LEU A 89 9.09 -5.22 12.22
CA LEU A 89 9.09 -6.59 11.68
C LEU A 89 10.20 -7.44 12.34
N ALA A 90 11.41 -6.88 12.46
CA ALA A 90 12.54 -7.56 13.08
C ALA A 90 12.27 -7.90 14.56
N LYS A 91 11.62 -7.00 15.31
CA LYS A 91 11.21 -7.22 16.71
C LYS A 91 10.30 -8.45 16.86
N HIS A 92 9.48 -8.75 15.84
CA HIS A 92 8.60 -9.92 15.81
C HIS A 92 9.23 -11.13 15.10
N GLY A 93 10.54 -11.12 14.87
CA GLY A 93 11.27 -12.24 14.25
C GLY A 93 11.09 -12.37 12.74
N LEU A 94 10.52 -11.37 12.07
CA LEU A 94 10.34 -11.34 10.63
C LEU A 94 11.56 -10.65 9.98
N ARG A 95 12.26 -11.36 9.10
CA ARG A 95 13.38 -10.79 8.35
C ARG A 95 12.82 -9.81 7.31
N ALA A 96 13.26 -8.56 7.35
CA ALA A 96 12.80 -7.52 6.43
C ALA A 96 13.95 -6.67 5.89
N ALA A 97 13.79 -6.18 4.66
CA ALA A 97 14.71 -5.26 4.03
C ALA A 97 13.96 -4.02 3.55
N GLY A 98 14.37 -2.87 4.07
CA GLY A 98 13.81 -1.59 3.69
C GLY A 98 14.43 -1.06 2.41
N VAL A 99 13.63 -0.91 1.36
CA VAL A 99 14.02 -0.37 0.05
C VAL A 99 13.06 0.74 -0.37
N SER A 100 13.40 1.46 -1.42
CA SER A 100 12.53 2.37 -2.15
C SER A 100 12.31 1.86 -3.57
N GLY A 101 11.36 2.43 -4.30
CA GLY A 101 11.23 2.11 -5.73
C GLY A 101 12.42 2.56 -6.59
N LYS A 102 13.39 3.31 -6.04
CA LYS A 102 14.65 3.63 -6.73
C LYS A 102 15.62 2.44 -6.73
N ASP A 103 15.60 1.65 -5.66
CA ASP A 103 16.56 0.58 -5.45
C ASP A 103 16.35 -0.55 -6.46
N GLY A 104 17.43 -0.98 -7.12
CA GLY A 104 17.37 -1.96 -8.20
C GLY A 104 16.56 -1.54 -9.43
N GLY A 105 16.19 -0.25 -9.55
CA GLY A 105 15.32 0.24 -10.60
C GLY A 105 13.89 -0.31 -10.51
N LEU A 106 13.37 -0.53 -9.29
CA LEU A 106 12.08 -1.15 -9.06
C LEU A 106 10.92 -0.39 -9.71
N LEU A 107 10.84 0.93 -9.54
CA LEU A 107 9.81 1.80 -10.09
C LEU A 107 10.42 2.83 -11.03
N GLU A 108 10.04 2.75 -12.30
CA GLU A 108 10.34 3.76 -13.31
C GLU A 108 9.05 4.55 -13.62
N ALA A 109 9.13 5.87 -13.59
CA ALA A 109 7.99 6.76 -13.74
C ALA A 109 8.34 8.00 -14.58
N ASP A 110 7.32 8.57 -15.22
CA ASP A 110 7.40 9.93 -15.76
C ASP A 110 6.59 10.88 -14.89
N TYR A 111 6.74 12.18 -15.10
CA TYR A 111 5.93 13.18 -14.42
C TYR A 111 4.44 12.99 -14.73
N LEU A 112 3.60 12.98 -13.70
CA LEU A 112 2.14 12.87 -13.86
C LEU A 112 1.57 14.15 -14.51
N ASP A 113 1.84 15.29 -13.90
CA ASP A 113 1.59 16.64 -14.42
C ASP A 113 2.45 17.60 -13.57
N PRO A 114 3.61 18.03 -14.10
CA PRO A 114 4.55 18.88 -13.37
C PRO A 114 3.95 20.21 -12.88
N ASP A 115 3.04 20.79 -13.66
CA ASP A 115 2.47 22.11 -13.36
C ASP A 115 1.51 22.02 -12.17
N THR A 116 0.67 20.97 -12.17
CA THR A 116 -0.31 20.71 -11.12
C THR A 116 0.34 20.10 -9.88
N TYR A 117 1.12 19.03 -10.03
CA TYR A 117 1.57 18.19 -8.92
C TYR A 117 3.06 18.31 -8.58
N GLY A 118 3.87 18.93 -9.44
CA GLY A 118 5.32 19.04 -9.25
C GLY A 118 6.04 17.71 -9.52
N GLU A 119 6.92 17.31 -8.62
CA GLU A 119 7.73 16.09 -8.66
C GLU A 119 6.92 14.83 -8.26
N VAL A 120 5.73 14.68 -8.83
CA VAL A 120 4.88 13.49 -8.66
C VAL A 120 4.93 12.63 -9.92
N GLY A 121 5.16 11.34 -9.73
CA GLY A 121 5.35 10.38 -10.81
C GLY A 121 4.12 9.53 -11.12
N GLU A 122 3.94 9.25 -12.40
CA GLU A 122 3.08 8.21 -12.96
C GLU A 122 3.94 7.02 -13.37
N ILE A 123 3.74 5.86 -12.71
CA ILE A 123 4.54 4.66 -12.95
C ILE A 123 4.36 4.19 -14.40
N LYS A 124 5.48 4.01 -15.12
CA LYS A 124 5.50 3.48 -16.49
C LYS A 124 5.97 2.05 -16.55
N LYS A 125 6.89 1.65 -15.65
CA LYS A 125 7.46 0.31 -15.62
C LYS A 125 7.82 -0.11 -14.20
N VAL A 126 7.69 -1.40 -13.94
CA VAL A 126 8.07 -2.01 -12.66
C VAL A 126 9.01 -3.18 -12.90
N ASN A 127 10.20 -3.13 -12.30
CA ASN A 127 11.16 -4.23 -12.30
C ASN A 127 11.20 -4.92 -10.93
N ALA A 128 10.40 -5.97 -10.78
CA ALA A 128 10.29 -6.68 -9.51
C ALA A 128 11.43 -7.70 -9.24
N SER A 129 12.52 -7.70 -10.01
CA SER A 129 13.58 -8.72 -9.89
C SER A 129 14.24 -8.72 -8.50
N MET A 130 14.62 -7.54 -8.00
CA MET A 130 15.19 -7.39 -6.65
C MET A 130 14.19 -7.80 -5.56
N VAL A 131 12.93 -7.39 -5.70
CA VAL A 131 11.85 -7.70 -4.74
C VAL A 131 11.61 -9.22 -4.69
N ASN A 132 11.59 -9.89 -5.85
CA ASN A 132 11.51 -11.34 -5.93
C ASN A 132 12.70 -12.02 -5.25
N ALA A 133 13.93 -11.56 -5.50
CA ALA A 133 15.12 -12.15 -4.88
C ALA A 133 15.07 -12.06 -3.34
N LEU A 134 14.64 -10.92 -2.79
CA LEU A 134 14.45 -10.77 -1.34
C LEU A 134 13.40 -11.74 -0.80
N MET A 135 12.24 -11.83 -1.45
CA MET A 135 11.17 -12.74 -1.02
C MET A 135 11.54 -14.22 -1.17
N ASP A 136 12.35 -14.57 -2.16
CA ASP A 136 12.83 -15.94 -2.37
C ASP A 136 13.77 -16.36 -1.23
N GLU A 137 14.50 -15.42 -0.62
CA GLU A 137 15.34 -15.60 0.57
C GLU A 137 14.58 -15.49 1.91
N GLY A 138 13.24 -15.39 1.86
CA GLY A 138 12.40 -15.22 3.05
C GLY A 138 12.57 -13.86 3.73
N ILE A 139 12.96 -12.83 2.99
CA ILE A 139 13.06 -11.44 3.46
C ILE A 139 11.86 -10.66 2.94
N ILE A 140 11.14 -9.97 3.82
CA ILE A 140 10.02 -9.09 3.47
C ILE A 140 10.57 -7.76 2.93
N PRO A 141 10.43 -7.44 1.64
CA PRO A 141 10.73 -6.11 1.13
C PRO A 141 9.70 -5.10 1.65
N VAL A 142 10.19 -4.06 2.32
CA VAL A 142 9.40 -2.90 2.77
C VAL A 142 9.75 -1.72 1.86
N ILE A 143 8.79 -1.31 1.02
CA ILE A 143 9.02 -0.47 -0.16
C ILE A 143 8.45 0.93 0.09
N ALA A 144 9.33 1.94 0.04
CA ALA A 144 8.95 3.34 0.00
C ALA A 144 8.53 3.76 -1.43
N PRO A 145 7.44 4.53 -1.60
CA PRO A 145 6.83 4.83 -2.90
C PRO A 145 7.53 6.02 -3.58
N LEU A 146 8.79 5.81 -3.93
CA LEU A 146 9.61 6.72 -4.74
C LEU A 146 9.97 6.02 -6.04
N SER A 147 10.23 6.77 -7.09
CA SER A 147 10.60 6.21 -8.40
C SER A 147 11.75 6.98 -9.02
N LEU A 148 12.31 6.42 -10.10
CA LEU A 148 13.26 7.10 -10.96
C LEU A 148 12.62 7.41 -12.32
N THR A 149 12.92 8.58 -12.86
CA THR A 149 12.72 8.86 -14.28
C THR A 149 13.79 8.17 -15.12
N SER A 150 13.59 8.15 -16.44
CA SER A 150 14.59 7.68 -17.41
C SER A 150 15.92 8.46 -17.35
N ASP A 151 15.90 9.70 -16.85
CA ASP A 151 17.10 10.53 -16.59
C ASP A 151 17.53 10.54 -15.11
N TYR A 152 17.11 9.54 -14.33
CA TYR A 152 17.52 9.27 -12.94
C TYR A 152 17.15 10.36 -11.90
N LYS A 153 16.07 11.10 -12.14
CA LYS A 153 15.48 12.01 -11.14
C LYS A 153 14.52 11.25 -10.24
N THR A 154 14.49 11.60 -8.95
CA THR A 154 13.50 11.04 -8.03
C THR A 154 12.12 11.67 -8.30
N LEU A 155 11.06 10.85 -8.30
CA LEU A 155 9.68 11.32 -8.18
C LEU A 155 8.97 10.66 -7.00
N ASN A 156 8.10 11.43 -6.35
CA ASN A 156 7.18 10.90 -5.33
C ASN A 156 6.02 10.18 -6.03
N VAL A 157 5.61 9.02 -5.54
CA VAL A 157 4.51 8.25 -6.12
C VAL A 157 3.42 8.03 -5.08
N ASN A 158 2.17 8.01 -5.53
CA ASN A 158 1.07 7.61 -4.68
C ASN A 158 1.27 6.16 -4.18
N ALA A 159 1.22 5.95 -2.86
CA ALA A 159 1.50 4.64 -2.26
C ALA A 159 0.52 3.53 -2.68
N ASP A 160 -0.74 3.87 -2.94
CA ASP A 160 -1.77 2.92 -3.39
C ASP A 160 -1.50 2.46 -4.82
N LEU A 161 -1.16 3.41 -5.71
CA LEU A 161 -0.74 3.11 -7.08
C LEU A 161 0.56 2.32 -7.12
N ALA A 162 1.54 2.66 -6.27
CA ALA A 162 2.77 1.90 -6.13
C ALA A 162 2.50 0.46 -5.66
N ALA A 163 1.61 0.27 -4.68
CA ALA A 163 1.23 -1.06 -4.22
C ALA A 163 0.54 -1.89 -5.32
N SER A 164 -0.37 -1.29 -6.08
CA SER A 164 -1.02 -1.93 -7.23
C SER A 164 -0.01 -2.32 -8.31
N ALA A 165 0.90 -1.41 -8.69
CA ALA A 165 1.89 -1.66 -9.72
C ALA A 165 2.89 -2.76 -9.30
N VAL A 166 3.34 -2.75 -8.03
CA VAL A 166 4.19 -3.81 -7.47
C VAL A 166 3.45 -5.14 -7.42
N ALA A 167 2.18 -5.17 -7.02
CA ALA A 167 1.37 -6.38 -7.00
C ALA A 167 1.20 -6.98 -8.41
N GLY A 168 0.91 -6.14 -9.42
CA GLY A 168 0.80 -6.57 -10.81
C GLY A 168 2.12 -7.16 -11.35
N ALA A 169 3.24 -6.48 -11.09
CA ALA A 169 4.56 -6.94 -11.53
C ALA A 169 5.00 -8.25 -10.85
N LEU A 170 4.59 -8.45 -9.59
CA LEU A 170 4.81 -9.68 -8.85
C LEU A 170 3.83 -10.79 -9.22
N LYS A 171 2.76 -10.49 -9.96
CA LYS A 171 1.62 -11.37 -10.19
C LYS A 171 1.07 -11.89 -8.85
N ALA A 172 0.91 -10.98 -7.90
CA ALA A 172 0.48 -11.31 -6.55
C ALA A 172 -0.93 -11.89 -6.56
N ASP A 173 -1.17 -12.94 -5.78
CA ASP A 173 -2.51 -13.51 -5.61
C ASP A 173 -3.43 -12.53 -4.85
N LYS A 174 -2.85 -11.67 -4.00
CA LYS A 174 -3.58 -10.72 -3.16
C LYS A 174 -2.88 -9.38 -3.03
N LEU A 175 -3.65 -8.31 -3.17
CA LEU A 175 -3.29 -6.97 -2.72
C LEU A 175 -4.18 -6.60 -1.52
N MET A 176 -3.57 -6.35 -0.37
CA MET A 176 -4.28 -6.08 0.88
C MET A 176 -4.02 -4.65 1.36
N PHE A 177 -5.08 -3.87 1.50
CA PHE A 177 -5.05 -2.54 2.11
C PHE A 177 -5.24 -2.68 3.62
N VAL A 178 -4.18 -2.45 4.37
CA VAL A 178 -4.19 -2.52 5.82
C VAL A 178 -4.74 -1.21 6.37
N THR A 179 -5.83 -1.33 7.14
CA THR A 179 -6.58 -0.21 7.68
C THR A 179 -6.85 -0.42 9.18
N ASP A 180 -7.52 0.54 9.81
CA ASP A 180 -7.89 0.53 11.22
C ASP A 180 -9.32 -0.01 11.48
N VAL A 181 -9.90 -0.68 10.48
CA VAL A 181 -11.29 -1.15 10.48
C VAL A 181 -11.34 -2.60 10.00
N GLU A 182 -12.36 -3.35 10.44
CA GLU A 182 -12.55 -4.77 10.12
C GLU A 182 -12.88 -5.05 8.64
N GLY A 183 -13.31 -4.02 7.91
CA GLY A 183 -13.77 -4.08 6.53
C GLY A 183 -14.86 -3.04 6.29
N ILE A 184 -15.62 -3.22 5.22
CA ILE A 184 -16.80 -2.42 4.93
C ILE A 184 -17.97 -2.99 5.73
N MET A 185 -18.53 -2.16 6.61
CA MET A 185 -19.60 -2.56 7.52
C MET A 185 -20.95 -2.05 7.00
N LYS A 186 -21.99 -2.88 7.10
CA LYS A 186 -23.40 -2.50 6.94
C LYS A 186 -24.18 -3.05 8.13
N GLU A 187 -24.88 -2.19 8.85
CA GLU A 187 -25.71 -2.59 10.02
C GLU A 187 -24.93 -3.43 11.06
N LYS A 188 -23.66 -3.07 11.32
CA LYS A 188 -22.72 -3.79 12.22
C LYS A 188 -22.27 -5.17 11.73
N GLN A 189 -22.60 -5.57 10.51
CA GLN A 189 -22.08 -6.76 9.87
C GLN A 189 -21.05 -6.39 8.80
N ARG A 190 -19.94 -7.13 8.73
CA ARG A 190 -18.96 -6.97 7.67
C ARG A 190 -19.49 -7.55 6.37
N LEU A 191 -19.31 -6.83 5.27
CA LEU A 191 -19.58 -7.33 3.93
C LEU A 191 -18.32 -8.06 3.43
N ASP A 192 -18.40 -9.36 3.16
CA ASP A 192 -17.20 -10.14 2.84
C ASP A 192 -16.71 -9.95 1.40
N ILE A 193 -17.62 -9.78 0.43
CA ILE A 193 -17.28 -9.63 -0.99
C ILE A 193 -18.15 -8.55 -1.64
N LEU A 194 -17.52 -7.57 -2.29
CA LEU A 194 -18.18 -6.49 -3.01
C LEU A 194 -17.60 -6.30 -4.43
N THR A 195 -18.43 -5.80 -5.33
CA THR A 195 -18.00 -5.26 -6.63
C THR A 195 -17.86 -3.74 -6.57
N PRO A 196 -17.17 -3.11 -7.54
CA PRO A 196 -17.15 -1.66 -7.68
C PRO A 196 -18.53 -1.01 -7.72
N GLU A 197 -19.49 -1.63 -8.42
CA GLU A 197 -20.86 -1.12 -8.54
C GLU A 197 -21.61 -1.15 -7.20
N GLU A 198 -21.47 -2.24 -6.43
CA GLU A 198 -22.05 -2.38 -5.10
C GLU A 198 -21.46 -1.32 -4.15
N ILE A 199 -20.15 -1.10 -4.22
CA ILE A 199 -19.48 -0.04 -3.44
C ILE A 199 -20.02 1.34 -3.79
N GLN A 200 -20.14 1.68 -5.07
CA GLN A 200 -20.69 2.98 -5.49
C GLN A 200 -22.13 3.16 -5.01
N THR A 201 -22.91 2.08 -4.99
CA THR A 201 -24.27 2.07 -4.43
C THR A 201 -24.24 2.33 -2.93
N LEU A 202 -23.37 1.66 -2.18
CA LEU A 202 -23.22 1.85 -0.73
C LEU A 202 -22.72 3.24 -0.34
N ILE A 203 -21.90 3.89 -1.18
CA ILE A 203 -21.53 5.30 -1.02
C ILE A 203 -22.74 6.20 -1.21
N LYS A 204 -23.52 6.00 -2.29
CA LYS A 204 -24.75 6.79 -2.56
C LYS A 204 -25.82 6.61 -1.49
N GLN A 205 -25.89 5.43 -0.88
CA GLN A 205 -26.80 5.11 0.22
C GLN A 205 -26.30 5.61 1.59
N GLU A 206 -25.16 6.31 1.66
CA GLU A 206 -24.54 6.78 2.89
C GLU A 206 -24.23 5.65 3.90
N VAL A 207 -24.03 4.42 3.42
CA VAL A 207 -23.53 3.30 4.23
C VAL A 207 -22.01 3.42 4.37
N ILE A 208 -21.31 3.74 3.28
CA ILE A 208 -19.88 4.05 3.28
C ILE A 208 -19.72 5.56 3.41
N THR A 209 -19.21 6.01 4.57
CA THR A 209 -19.09 7.44 4.89
C THR A 209 -17.73 7.81 5.46
N GLY A 210 -17.47 9.12 5.57
CA GLY A 210 -16.29 9.68 6.24
C GLY A 210 -14.97 9.12 5.71
N GLY A 211 -14.09 8.71 6.62
CA GLY A 211 -12.76 8.18 6.29
C GLY A 211 -12.76 6.85 5.54
N MET A 212 -13.90 6.15 5.41
CA MET A 212 -13.98 4.92 4.63
C MET A 212 -14.00 5.18 3.13
N ILE A 213 -14.64 6.27 2.68
CA ILE A 213 -14.70 6.65 1.25
C ILE A 213 -13.31 6.69 0.62
N PRO A 214 -12.30 7.40 1.15
CA PRO A 214 -10.97 7.41 0.56
C PRO A 214 -10.27 6.04 0.60
N LYS A 215 -10.50 5.22 1.64
CA LYS A 215 -9.91 3.86 1.72
C LYS A 215 -10.46 2.96 0.61
N VAL A 216 -11.78 2.98 0.41
CA VAL A 216 -12.44 2.17 -0.62
C VAL A 216 -12.09 2.68 -2.01
N ASN A 217 -12.08 3.99 -2.24
CA ASN A 217 -11.63 4.56 -3.52
C ASN A 217 -10.18 4.17 -3.86
N SER A 218 -9.31 4.09 -2.85
CA SER A 218 -7.93 3.63 -3.04
C SER A 218 -7.85 2.14 -3.40
N ALA A 219 -8.69 1.31 -2.78
CA ALA A 219 -8.79 -0.10 -3.13
C ALA A 219 -9.37 -0.31 -4.53
N LEU A 220 -10.36 0.51 -4.93
CA LEU A 220 -10.93 0.50 -6.27
C LEU A 220 -9.92 0.95 -7.34
N SER A 221 -9.15 2.01 -7.09
CA SER A 221 -8.14 2.49 -8.04
C SER A 221 -6.98 1.53 -8.22
N ALA A 222 -6.76 0.63 -7.25
CA ALA A 222 -5.76 -0.40 -7.33
C ALA A 222 -6.19 -1.64 -8.13
N LEU A 223 -7.49 -1.79 -8.42
CA LEU A 223 -7.95 -2.81 -9.36
C LEU A 223 -7.47 -2.46 -10.77
N SER A 224 -6.85 -3.44 -11.42
CA SER A 224 -6.30 -3.29 -12.77
C SER A 224 -6.39 -4.61 -13.51
N ASP A 225 -5.98 -4.67 -14.78
CA ASP A 225 -5.91 -5.94 -15.51
C ASP A 225 -4.93 -6.94 -14.90
N GLN A 226 -4.00 -6.45 -14.07
CA GLN A 226 -3.00 -7.26 -13.38
C GLN A 226 -3.40 -7.56 -11.91
N VAL A 227 -4.39 -6.85 -11.37
CA VAL A 227 -4.89 -7.00 -10.01
C VAL A 227 -6.42 -7.13 -10.04
N SER A 228 -6.90 -8.38 -10.03
CA SER A 228 -8.33 -8.71 -10.13
C SER A 228 -9.07 -8.69 -8.79
N GLU A 229 -8.33 -8.78 -7.68
CA GLU A 229 -8.85 -8.84 -6.32
C GLU A 229 -8.02 -7.93 -5.41
N VAL A 230 -8.72 -7.10 -4.62
CA VAL A 230 -8.13 -6.30 -3.54
C VAL A 230 -8.89 -6.60 -2.25
N MET A 231 -8.23 -6.60 -1.10
CA MET A 231 -8.89 -6.81 0.18
C MET A 231 -8.61 -5.66 1.15
N ILE A 232 -9.63 -5.19 1.85
CA ILE A 232 -9.48 -4.27 2.99
C ILE A 232 -9.43 -5.11 4.26
N VAL A 233 -8.33 -4.99 5.02
CA VAL A 233 -8.08 -5.77 6.23
C VAL A 233 -7.80 -4.88 7.43
N ASN A 234 -8.00 -5.43 8.63
CA ASN A 234 -7.70 -4.76 9.89
C ASN A 234 -6.23 -4.96 10.29
N GLY A 235 -5.50 -3.88 10.51
CA GLY A 235 -4.16 -3.89 11.06
C GLY A 235 -4.12 -3.92 12.59
N LYS A 236 -5.24 -3.61 13.27
CA LYS A 236 -5.35 -3.58 14.73
C LYS A 236 -5.87 -4.88 15.34
N GLY A 237 -5.96 -5.93 14.53
CA GLY A 237 -6.44 -7.24 14.96
C GLY A 237 -6.01 -8.30 13.96
N SER A 238 -6.56 -9.50 14.13
CA SER A 238 -6.29 -10.61 13.21
C SER A 238 -6.97 -10.38 11.86
N PHE A 239 -6.18 -10.48 10.78
CA PHE A 239 -6.66 -10.53 9.40
C PHE A 239 -6.56 -11.93 8.79
N PHE A 240 -6.07 -12.92 9.55
CA PHE A 240 -5.93 -14.30 9.14
C PHE A 240 -6.24 -15.24 10.32
N SER A 241 -7.27 -16.06 10.17
CA SER A 241 -7.69 -17.04 11.19
C SER A 241 -8.20 -18.31 10.51
N ASP A 242 -7.88 -19.47 11.07
CA ASP A 242 -8.39 -20.76 10.59
C ASP A 242 -8.15 -20.98 9.09
N GLN A 243 -6.98 -20.54 8.59
CA GLN A 243 -6.59 -20.57 7.17
C GLN A 243 -7.47 -19.72 6.24
N THR A 244 -8.25 -18.78 6.80
CA THR A 244 -9.12 -17.86 6.08
C THR A 244 -8.71 -16.41 6.30
N PHE A 245 -8.79 -15.60 5.25
CA PHE A 245 -8.53 -14.17 5.33
C PHE A 245 -9.77 -13.43 5.84
N GLN A 246 -9.57 -12.52 6.79
CA GLN A 246 -10.59 -11.72 7.41
C GLN A 246 -10.52 -10.28 6.86
N GLY A 247 -11.58 -9.85 6.20
CA GLY A 247 -11.71 -8.51 5.66
C GLY A 247 -12.83 -8.42 4.64
N THR A 248 -12.90 -7.29 3.94
CA THR A 248 -13.79 -7.14 2.79
C THR A 248 -12.99 -7.28 1.51
N LYS A 249 -13.32 -8.28 0.71
CA LYS A 249 -12.79 -8.49 -0.63
C LYS A 249 -13.54 -7.61 -1.64
N ILE A 250 -12.80 -7.01 -2.55
CA ILE A 250 -13.32 -6.24 -3.68
C ILE A 250 -12.84 -6.92 -4.96
N VAL A 251 -13.78 -7.37 -5.79
CA VAL A 251 -13.51 -8.11 -7.04
C VAL A 251 -14.12 -7.37 -8.22
N LYS A 252 -13.47 -7.44 -9.40
CA LYS A 252 -14.00 -6.82 -10.63
C LYS A 252 -15.41 -7.32 -10.99
N ALA A 253 -15.64 -8.61 -10.82
CA ALA A 253 -16.94 -9.25 -10.98
C ALA A 253 -17.05 -10.44 -10.02
N LYS A 254 -18.26 -10.75 -9.55
CA LYS A 254 -18.53 -12.00 -8.83
C LYS A 254 -18.55 -13.13 -9.87
N GLU A 255 -17.84 -14.22 -9.62
CA GLU A 255 -18.00 -15.42 -10.44
C GLU A 255 -19.48 -15.83 -10.41
N ALA A 256 -20.06 -16.10 -11.57
CA ALA A 256 -21.40 -16.65 -11.64
C ALA A 256 -21.36 -18.01 -10.93
N VAL A 257 -22.12 -18.14 -9.85
CA VAL A 257 -22.30 -19.43 -9.18
C VAL A 257 -22.94 -20.37 -10.21
N SER A 258 -22.15 -21.31 -10.73
CA SER A 258 -22.61 -22.44 -11.53
C SER A 258 -23.06 -23.57 -10.62
#